data_AF-A0A519RYY0-F1
#
_entry.id   AF-A0A519RYY0-F1
#
_cell.length_a   1.000
_cell.length_b   1.000
_cell.length_c   1.000
_cell.angle_alpha   90.00
_cell.angle_beta   90.00
_cell.angle_gamma   90.00
#
_symmetry.space_group_name_H-M   'P 1'
#
loop_
_entity.id
_entity.type
_entity.pdbx_description
1 polymer ?
#
loop_
_entity_poly.entity_id
_entity_poly.type
_entity_poly.pdbx_seq_one_letter_code
_entity_poly.pdbx_strand_id
1 'polypeptide(L)'
;MKTIEEQLWDYIDGNLSSSEAKIIEDKINSDADFKLQYEALLNLDLAFSKIELDEPSMSFNRNVMESVALEAAPVAMKTKVNTSIIYGIGGFFIVSLMALFGYVLFNADIKFSDFDLKLNTDFNLDKYMTPTMLYSFLFTDLVLGLVFIDYLLRKKIAHK
;
A
#
# COMPACT_ATOMS: atom_id res chain seq x y z
N MET A 1 -12.49 -7.95 18.75
CA MET A 1 -13.56 -8.92 19.10
C MET A 1 -14.86 -8.14 19.06
N LYS A 2 -15.88 -8.63 18.35
CA LYS A 2 -17.19 -7.94 18.33
C LYS A 2 -17.82 -8.00 19.72
N THR A 3 -18.42 -6.91 20.18
CA THR A 3 -19.13 -6.88 21.46
C THR A 3 -20.42 -7.69 21.37
N ILE A 4 -21.01 -8.04 22.51
CA ILE A 4 -22.29 -8.78 22.56
C ILE A 4 -23.39 -7.97 21.84
N GLU A 5 -23.40 -6.66 22.08
CA GLU A 5 -24.33 -5.72 21.45
C GLU A 5 -24.17 -5.65 19.93
N GLU A 6 -22.93 -5.55 19.40
CA GLU A 6 -22.68 -5.55 17.95
C GLU A 6 -23.17 -6.84 17.28
N GLN A 7 -23.00 -8.00 17.94
CA GLN A 7 -23.49 -9.27 17.42
C GLN A 7 -25.03 -9.34 17.38
N LEU A 8 -25.71 -8.76 18.38
CA LEU A 8 -27.16 -8.68 18.42
C LEU A 8 -27.71 -7.70 17.38
N TRP A 9 -27.04 -6.57 17.15
CA TRP A 9 -27.40 -5.63 16.06
C TRP A 9 -27.27 -6.27 14.68
N ASP A 10 -26.14 -6.94 14.41
CA ASP A 10 -25.96 -7.66 13.13
C ASP A 10 -27.09 -8.69 12.90
N TYR A 11 -27.63 -9.28 13.98
CA TYR A 11 -28.73 -10.27 13.94
C TYR A 11 -30.08 -9.62 13.68
N ILE A 12 -30.37 -8.49 14.33
CA ILE A 12 -31.59 -7.71 14.11
C ILE A 12 -31.63 -7.14 12.68
N ASP A 13 -30.48 -6.69 12.16
CA ASP A 13 -30.34 -6.12 10.82
C ASP A 13 -30.32 -7.17 9.70
N GLY A 14 -30.21 -8.46 10.03
CA GLY A 14 -30.16 -9.55 9.05
C GLY A 14 -28.87 -9.63 8.24
N ASN A 15 -27.78 -9.02 8.72
CA ASN A 15 -26.47 -8.99 8.05
C ASN A 15 -25.61 -10.24 8.29
N LEU A 16 -26.11 -11.22 9.05
CA LEU A 16 -25.39 -12.48 9.35
C LEU A 16 -25.73 -13.61 8.38
N SER A 17 -24.80 -14.57 8.27
CA SER A 17 -25.05 -15.82 7.58
C SER A 17 -26.05 -16.69 8.35
N SER A 18 -26.78 -17.57 7.64
CA SER A 18 -27.81 -18.45 8.23
C SER A 18 -27.29 -19.40 9.32
N SER A 19 -25.99 -19.71 9.32
CA SER A 19 -25.32 -20.46 10.39
C SER A 19 -25.03 -19.62 11.62
N GLU A 20 -24.64 -18.36 11.46
CA GLU A 20 -24.32 -17.47 12.58
C GLU A 20 -25.59 -16.97 13.28
N ALA A 21 -26.67 -16.76 12.52
CA ALA A 21 -27.98 -16.43 13.07
C ALA A 21 -28.48 -17.48 14.06
N LYS A 22 -28.33 -18.77 13.75
CA LYS A 22 -28.71 -19.88 14.64
C LYS A 22 -27.87 -19.92 15.91
N ILE A 23 -26.56 -19.64 15.80
CA ILE A 23 -25.67 -19.60 16.97
C ILE A 23 -26.07 -18.46 17.91
N ILE A 24 -26.49 -17.31 17.38
CA ILE A 24 -26.96 -16.17 18.18
C ILE A 24 -28.34 -16.48 18.78
N GLU A 25 -29.23 -17.13 18.04
CA GLU A 25 -30.53 -17.59 18.56
C GLU A 25 -30.38 -18.59 19.72
N ASP A 26 -29.47 -19.55 19.58
CA ASP A 26 -29.14 -20.50 20.66
C ASP A 26 -28.56 -19.79 21.89
N LYS A 27 -27.75 -18.73 21.68
CA LYS A 27 -27.20 -17.90 22.75
C LYS A 27 -28.25 -17.04 23.45
N ILE A 28 -29.19 -16.45 22.71
CA ILE A 28 -30.33 -15.70 23.27
C ILE A 28 -31.20 -16.61 24.16
N ASN A 29 -31.35 -17.89 23.77
CA ASN A 29 -32.12 -18.86 24.55
C ASN A 29 -31.37 -19.44 25.76
N SER A 30 -30.05 -19.53 25.68
CA SER A 30 -29.22 -20.16 26.72
C SER A 30 -28.69 -19.18 27.78
N ASP A 31 -28.53 -17.91 27.43
CA ASP A 31 -27.91 -16.89 28.29
C ASP A 31 -28.89 -15.75 28.63
N ALA A 32 -29.10 -15.53 29.93
CA ALA A 32 -30.00 -14.50 30.43
C ALA A 32 -29.52 -13.08 30.10
N ASP A 33 -28.20 -12.86 30.04
CA ASP A 33 -27.63 -11.54 29.74
C ASP A 33 -27.85 -11.16 28.27
N PHE A 34 -27.73 -12.12 27.36
CA PHE A 34 -28.03 -11.93 25.93
C PHE A 34 -29.51 -11.62 25.70
N LYS A 35 -30.41 -12.31 26.41
CA LYS A 35 -31.85 -12.08 26.30
C LYS A 35 -32.25 -10.66 26.75
N LEU A 36 -31.71 -10.21 27.88
CA LEU A 36 -31.99 -8.87 28.40
C LEU A 36 -31.51 -7.77 27.44
N GLN A 37 -30.32 -7.92 26.85
CA GLN A 37 -29.81 -6.97 25.86
C GLN A 37 -30.62 -7.00 24.56
N TYR A 38 -31.01 -8.19 24.09
CA TYR A 38 -31.86 -8.33 22.91
C TYR A 38 -33.24 -7.66 23.10
N GLU A 39 -33.90 -7.88 24.25
CA GLU A 39 -35.17 -7.23 24.57
C GLU A 39 -35.02 -5.70 24.69
N ALA A 40 -33.91 -5.21 25.23
CA ALA A 40 -33.64 -3.77 25.29
C ALA A 40 -33.47 -3.15 23.89
N LEU A 41 -32.73 -3.81 23.00
CA LEU A 41 -32.54 -3.38 21.61
C LEU A 41 -33.85 -3.41 20.82
N LEU A 42 -34.66 -4.45 20.99
CA LEU A 42 -35.97 -4.55 20.36
C LEU A 42 -36.93 -3.43 20.81
N ASN A 43 -36.93 -3.12 22.11
CA ASN A 43 -37.72 -2.01 22.65
C ASN A 43 -37.25 -0.64 22.11
N LEU A 44 -35.96 -0.48 21.87
CA LEU A 44 -35.39 0.73 21.28
C LEU A 44 -35.82 0.88 19.81
N ASP A 45 -35.76 -0.18 19.01
CA ASP A 45 -36.24 -0.19 17.62
C ASP A 45 -37.75 0.12 17.54
N LEU A 46 -38.54 -0.47 18.44
CA LEU A 46 -39.97 -0.16 18.58
C LEU A 46 -40.24 1.29 19.03
N ALA A 47 -39.31 1.92 19.73
CA ALA A 47 -39.41 3.33 20.08
C ALA A 47 -39.06 4.23 18.88
N PHE A 48 -38.03 3.88 18.11
CA PHE A 48 -37.63 4.60 16.90
C PHE A 48 -38.67 4.51 15.79
N SER A 49 -39.30 3.35 15.59
CA SER A 49 -40.37 3.18 14.59
C SER A 49 -41.64 3.99 14.89
N LYS A 50 -41.84 4.42 16.14
CA LYS A 50 -42.93 5.32 16.55
C LYS A 50 -42.60 6.80 16.39
N ILE A 51 -41.35 7.14 16.07
CA ILE A 51 -40.99 8.51 15.75
C ILE A 51 -41.50 8.79 14.34
N GLU A 52 -42.46 9.71 14.24
CA GLU A 52 -42.88 10.22 12.94
C GLU A 52 -41.68 10.91 12.28
N LEU A 53 -41.35 10.46 11.07
CA LEU A 53 -40.30 11.08 10.27
C LEU A 53 -40.81 12.42 9.77
N ASP A 54 -40.55 13.48 10.54
CA ASP A 54 -40.82 14.85 10.11
C ASP A 54 -39.93 15.19 8.91
N GLU A 55 -40.55 15.67 7.83
CA GLU A 55 -39.80 16.15 6.67
C GLU A 55 -38.95 17.37 7.09
N PRO A 56 -37.64 17.37 6.78
CA PRO A 56 -36.80 18.51 7.07
C PRO A 56 -37.30 19.74 6.31
N SER A 57 -36.95 20.94 6.79
CA SER A 57 -37.36 22.17 6.11
C SER A 57 -36.85 22.20 4.66
N MET A 58 -37.61 22.85 3.76
CA MET A 58 -37.22 23.04 2.35
C MET A 58 -35.82 23.66 2.18
N SER A 59 -35.35 24.43 3.16
CA SER A 59 -34.02 25.06 3.15
C SER A 59 -32.90 24.18 3.71
N PHE A 60 -33.21 23.13 4.46
CA PHE A 60 -32.21 22.26 5.10
C PHE A 60 -31.33 21.57 4.05
N ASN A 61 -31.95 20.90 3.08
CA ASN A 61 -31.23 20.19 2.03
C ASN A 61 -30.33 21.15 1.23
N ARG A 62 -30.84 22.34 0.89
CA ARG A 62 -30.05 23.39 0.23
C ARG A 62 -28.82 23.78 1.06
N ASN A 63 -28.99 24.05 2.36
CA ASN A 63 -27.90 24.50 3.23
C ASN A 63 -26.84 23.40 3.43
N VAL A 64 -27.25 22.14 3.56
CA VAL A 64 -26.34 20.99 3.68
C VAL A 64 -25.55 20.80 2.38
N MET A 65 -26.24 20.78 1.24
CA MET A 65 -25.58 20.59 -0.05
C MET A 65 -24.66 21.75 -0.43
N GLU A 66 -25.00 22.98 -0.04
CA GLU A 66 -24.11 24.14 -0.18
C GLU A 66 -22.86 23.99 0.69
N SER A 67 -23.02 23.53 1.94
CA SER A 67 -21.88 23.29 2.85
C SER A 67 -20.96 22.18 2.34
N VAL A 68 -21.52 21.08 1.84
CA VAL A 68 -20.74 19.96 1.26
C VAL A 68 -20.07 20.36 -0.05
N ALA A 69 -20.69 21.21 -0.87
CA ALA A 69 -20.09 21.70 -2.12
C ALA A 69 -18.91 22.66 -1.87
N LEU A 70 -18.88 23.34 -0.73
CA LEU A 70 -17.75 24.18 -0.30
C LEU A 70 -16.57 23.34 0.20
N GLU A 71 -16.81 22.11 0.65
CA GLU A 71 -15.75 21.17 0.94
C GLU A 71 -15.10 20.68 -0.36
N ALA A 72 -13.78 20.84 -0.46
CA ALA A 72 -13.05 20.36 -1.61
C ALA A 72 -13.23 18.84 -1.72
N ALA A 73 -13.72 18.37 -2.88
CA ALA A 73 -13.85 16.95 -3.17
C ALA A 73 -12.57 16.21 -2.77
N PRO A 74 -12.67 15.02 -2.14
CA PRO A 74 -11.51 14.30 -1.62
C PRO A 74 -10.55 14.04 -2.78
N VAL A 75 -9.49 14.84 -2.84
CA VAL A 75 -8.46 14.71 -3.86
C VAL A 75 -7.80 13.37 -3.61
N ALA A 76 -7.91 12.45 -4.57
CA ALA A 76 -7.21 11.17 -4.53
C ALA A 76 -5.76 11.45 -4.11
N MET A 77 -5.37 10.91 -2.94
CA MET A 77 -4.06 11.17 -2.35
C MET A 77 -2.98 10.65 -3.29
N LYS A 78 -2.53 11.49 -4.23
CA LYS A 78 -1.38 11.18 -5.06
C LYS A 78 -0.21 11.04 -4.11
N THR A 79 0.33 9.83 -4.01
CA THR A 79 1.50 9.51 -3.21
C THR A 79 2.59 10.51 -3.56
N LYS A 80 2.91 11.41 -2.62
CA LYS A 80 3.88 12.48 -2.83
C LYS A 80 5.30 11.90 -2.78
N VAL A 81 5.66 11.09 -3.76
CA VAL A 81 7.05 10.69 -3.94
C VAL A 81 7.78 11.85 -4.61
N ASN A 82 8.78 12.39 -3.92
CA ASN A 82 9.60 13.45 -4.46
C ASN A 82 10.43 12.90 -5.63
N THR A 83 10.18 13.42 -6.83
CA THR A 83 10.86 12.99 -8.06
C THR A 83 12.37 13.23 -8.00
N SER A 84 12.84 14.18 -7.20
CA SER A 84 14.28 14.41 -6.97
C SER A 84 14.96 13.22 -6.30
N ILE A 85 14.27 12.45 -5.45
CA ILE A 85 14.83 11.25 -4.82
C ILE A 85 15.03 10.14 -5.86
N ILE A 86 14.07 9.99 -6.78
CA ILE A 86 14.15 9.03 -7.88
C ILE A 86 15.35 9.34 -8.78
N TYR A 87 15.55 10.62 -9.12
CA TYR A 87 16.72 11.05 -9.90
C TYR A 87 18.04 10.86 -9.12
N GLY A 88 18.04 11.06 -7.81
CA GLY A 88 19.22 10.82 -6.97
C GLY A 88 19.67 9.36 -6.96
N ILE A 89 18.73 8.43 -6.75
CA ILE A 89 19.01 6.98 -6.78
C ILE A 89 19.45 6.55 -8.19
N GLY A 90 18.75 7.01 -9.23
CA GLY A 90 19.12 6.71 -10.62
C GLY A 90 20.48 7.25 -11.03
N GLY A 91 20.83 8.46 -10.59
CA GLY A 91 22.14 9.07 -10.84
C GLY A 91 23.28 8.32 -10.16
N PHE A 92 23.11 7.93 -8.89
CA PHE A 92 24.09 7.11 -8.16
C PHE A 92 24.37 5.79 -8.88
N PHE A 93 23.31 5.13 -9.37
CA PHE A 93 23.43 3.89 -10.11
C PHE A 93 24.24 4.04 -11.41
N ILE A 94 23.92 5.06 -12.22
CA ILE A 94 24.64 5.33 -13.48
C ILE A 94 26.12 5.57 -13.20
N VAL A 95 26.45 6.38 -12.19
CA VAL A 95 27.84 6.67 -11.82
C VAL A 95 28.56 5.41 -11.35
N SER A 96 27.93 4.59 -10.52
CA SER A 96 28.54 3.34 -10.04
C SER A 96 28.79 2.34 -11.17
N LEU A 97 27.83 2.19 -12.08
CA LEU A 97 27.95 1.30 -13.23
C LEU A 97 29.05 1.77 -14.18
N MET A 98 29.19 3.09 -14.36
CA MET A 98 30.24 3.70 -15.18
C MET A 98 31.62 3.54 -14.53
N ALA A 99 31.72 3.63 -13.20
CA ALA A 99 32.95 3.39 -12.46
C ALA A 99 33.40 1.92 -12.55
N LEU A 100 32.48 0.97 -12.40
CA LEU A 100 32.76 -0.46 -12.53
C LEU A 100 33.14 -0.82 -13.97
N PHE A 101 32.42 -0.28 -14.95
CA PHE A 101 32.74 -0.46 -16.37
C PHE A 101 34.12 0.10 -16.72
N GLY A 102 34.45 1.31 -16.23
CA GLY A 102 35.78 1.89 -16.36
C GLY A 102 36.85 1.00 -15.73
N TYR A 103 36.62 0.52 -14.51
CA TYR A 103 37.53 -0.39 -13.82
C TYR A 103 37.79 -1.68 -14.60
N VAL A 104 36.74 -2.30 -15.15
CA VAL A 104 36.88 -3.49 -16.00
C VAL A 104 37.67 -3.18 -17.27
N LEU A 105 37.43 -2.04 -17.92
CA LEU A 105 38.22 -1.64 -19.09
C LEU A 105 39.69 -1.37 -18.77
N PHE A 106 39.98 -0.78 -17.60
CA PHE A 106 41.36 -0.53 -17.17
C PHE A 106 42.12 -1.82 -16.80
N ASN A 107 41.43 -2.82 -16.27
CA ASN A 107 42.05 -4.10 -15.86
C ASN A 107 41.89 -5.21 -16.90
N ALA A 108 41.15 -4.97 -17.98
CA ALA A 108 41.01 -5.93 -19.06
C ALA A 108 42.27 -5.91 -19.93
N ASP A 109 42.99 -7.03 -19.97
CA ASP A 109 43.96 -7.33 -21.03
C ASP A 109 43.18 -7.61 -22.33
N ILE A 110 42.77 -6.55 -23.01
CA ILE A 110 42.01 -6.67 -24.26
C ILE A 110 42.98 -7.08 -25.38
N LYS A 111 43.17 -8.40 -25.54
CA LYS A 111 43.92 -8.96 -26.68
C LYS A 111 43.07 -8.92 -27.95
N PHE A 112 43.04 -7.76 -28.59
CA PHE A 112 42.73 -7.71 -30.02
C PHE A 112 43.96 -8.21 -30.78
N SER A 113 43.74 -9.06 -31.77
CA SER A 113 44.81 -9.80 -32.49
C SER A 113 45.84 -8.93 -33.23
N ASP A 114 45.79 -7.60 -33.10
CA ASP A 114 46.73 -6.65 -33.73
C ASP A 114 46.95 -5.32 -32.97
N PHE A 115 46.55 -5.19 -31.69
CA PHE A 115 46.83 -3.98 -30.90
C PHE A 115 47.15 -4.31 -29.43
N ASP A 116 48.44 -4.28 -29.08
CA ASP A 116 48.96 -4.59 -27.74
C ASP A 116 49.01 -3.31 -26.89
N LEU A 117 47.90 -2.97 -26.22
CA LEU A 117 47.89 -1.94 -25.19
C LEU A 117 48.09 -2.59 -23.81
N LYS A 118 49.36 -2.75 -23.44
CA LYS A 118 49.76 -3.15 -22.08
C LYS A 118 49.61 -1.98 -21.11
N LEU A 119 48.45 -1.86 -20.48
CA LEU A 119 48.27 -1.02 -19.30
C LEU A 119 48.57 -1.86 -18.06
N ASN A 120 49.85 -1.91 -17.68
CA ASN A 120 50.27 -2.50 -16.41
C ASN A 120 50.02 -1.48 -15.30
N THR A 121 48.93 -1.64 -14.54
CA THR A 121 48.71 -0.87 -13.31
C THR A 121 48.62 -1.81 -12.13
N ASP A 122 49.73 -1.90 -11.40
CA ASP A 122 49.90 -2.67 -10.16
C ASP A 122 49.15 -1.98 -9.01
N PHE A 123 47.81 -2.00 -9.06
CA PHE A 123 46.95 -1.56 -7.96
C PHE A 123 46.43 -2.79 -7.22
N ASN A 124 46.96 -3.01 -6.02
CA ASN A 124 46.59 -4.11 -5.13
C ASN A 124 45.18 -3.87 -4.54
N LEU A 125 44.15 -4.04 -5.37
CA LEU A 125 42.74 -3.81 -5.04
C LEU A 125 42.06 -5.04 -4.43
N ASP A 126 42.74 -6.17 -4.37
CA ASP A 126 42.28 -7.39 -3.70
C ASP A 126 41.90 -7.17 -2.23
N LYS A 127 42.48 -6.15 -1.59
CA LYS A 127 42.16 -5.76 -0.20
C LYS A 127 40.83 -5.01 -0.07
N TYR A 128 40.38 -4.34 -1.13
CA TYR A 128 39.19 -3.48 -1.11
C TYR A 128 38.01 -4.05 -1.91
N MET A 129 38.28 -4.91 -2.90
CA MET A 129 37.29 -5.52 -3.77
C MET A 129 37.15 -7.02 -3.48
N THR A 130 36.56 -7.35 -2.33
CA THR A 130 36.27 -8.77 -2.03
C THR A 130 35.16 -9.30 -2.95
N PRO A 131 35.20 -10.58 -3.35
CA PRO A 131 34.16 -11.18 -4.19
C PRO A 131 32.75 -11.01 -3.61
N THR A 132 32.64 -11.12 -2.28
CA THR A 132 31.38 -10.93 -1.55
C THR A 132 30.84 -9.50 -1.70
N MET A 133 31.69 -8.48 -1.66
CA MET A 133 31.28 -7.09 -1.86
C MET A 133 30.78 -6.87 -3.30
N LEU A 134 31.49 -7.40 -4.29
CA LEU A 134 31.09 -7.34 -5.70
C LEU A 134 29.74 -8.02 -5.95
N TYR A 135 29.55 -9.23 -5.44
CA TYR A 135 28.27 -9.94 -5.57
C TYR A 135 27.13 -9.23 -4.84
N SER A 136 27.38 -8.69 -3.64
CA SER A 136 26.37 -7.93 -2.90
C SER A 136 25.96 -6.65 -3.63
N PHE A 137 26.92 -5.98 -4.27
CA PHE A 137 26.68 -4.78 -5.06
C PHE A 137 25.86 -5.11 -6.31
N LEU A 138 26.27 -6.12 -7.08
CA LEU A 138 25.54 -6.58 -8.27
C LEU A 138 24.13 -7.10 -7.95
N PHE A 139 23.95 -7.78 -6.82
CA PHE A 139 22.64 -8.26 -6.38
C PHE A 139 21.70 -7.10 -6.02
N THR A 140 22.23 -6.11 -5.29
CA THR A 140 21.47 -4.89 -4.96
C THR A 140 21.08 -4.13 -6.23
N ASP A 141 22.01 -4.02 -7.18
CA ASP A 141 21.78 -3.38 -8.47
C ASP A 141 20.72 -4.11 -9.31
N LEU A 142 20.72 -5.44 -9.30
CA LEU A 142 19.72 -6.26 -10.01
C LEU A 142 18.32 -6.08 -9.43
N VAL A 143 18.19 -6.09 -8.10
CA VAL A 143 16.91 -5.87 -7.40
C VAL A 143 16.37 -4.47 -7.70
N LEU A 144 17.22 -3.44 -7.59
CA LEU A 144 16.83 -2.06 -7.89
C LEU A 144 16.46 -1.87 -9.37
N GLY A 145 17.21 -2.48 -10.30
CA GLY A 145 16.90 -2.46 -11.73
C GLY A 145 15.54 -3.07 -12.03
N LEU A 146 15.18 -4.18 -11.37
CA LEU A 146 13.89 -4.85 -11.56
C LEU A 146 12.73 -3.99 -11.04
N VAL A 147 12.89 -3.34 -9.88
CA VAL A 147 11.93 -2.37 -9.34
C VAL A 147 11.75 -1.18 -10.30
N PHE A 148 12.84 -0.68 -10.88
CA PHE A 148 12.79 0.43 -11.83
C PHE A 148 12.07 0.06 -13.14
N ILE A 149 12.32 -1.14 -13.67
CA ILE A 149 11.64 -1.65 -14.86
C ILE A 149 10.14 -1.83 -14.57
N ASP A 150 9.79 -2.40 -13.42
CA ASP A 150 8.40 -2.56 -12.99
C ASP A 150 7.69 -1.20 -12.86
N TYR A 151 8.36 -0.19 -12.29
CA TYR A 151 7.87 1.18 -12.25
C TYR A 151 7.65 1.77 -13.66
N LEU A 152 8.60 1.59 -14.57
CA LEU A 152 8.49 2.06 -15.96
C LEU A 152 7.32 1.40 -16.71
N LEU A 153 7.13 0.09 -16.51
CA LEU A 153 6.02 -0.65 -17.12
C LEU A 153 4.67 -0.17 -16.58
N ARG A 154 4.51 -0.01 -15.26
CA ARG A 154 3.28 0.53 -14.66
C ARG A 154 2.94 1.93 -15.19
N LYS A 155 3.95 2.80 -15.32
CA LYS A 155 3.76 4.15 -15.86
C LYS A 155 3.31 4.15 -17.33
N LYS A 156 3.81 3.22 -18.15
CA LYS A 156 3.39 3.09 -19.56
C LYS A 156 2.01 2.45 -19.72
N ILE A 157 1.68 1.48 -18.88
CA ILE A 157 0.39 0.76 -18.93
C ILE A 157 -0.75 1.64 -18.41
N ALA A 158 -0.50 2.51 -17.42
CA ALA A 158 -1.51 3.42 -16.87
C ALA A 158 -1.81 4.66 -17.73
N HIS A 159 -1.07 4.90 -18.81
CA HIS A 159 -1.22 6.06 -19.70
C HIS A 159 -1.77 5.70 -21.10
N LYS A 160 -2.34 4.51 -21.27
CA LYS A 160 -3.11 4.08 -22.45
C LYS A 160 -4.52 3.70 -22.02
#